data_AF-A0AB35UE18-F1
#
_entry.id   AF-A0AB35UE18-F1
#
_cell.length_a   1.000
_cell.length_b   1.000
_cell.length_c   1.000
_cell.angle_alpha   90.00
_cell.angle_beta   90.00
_cell.angle_gamma   90.00
#
_symmetry.space_group_name_H-M   'P 1'
#
loop_
_entity.id
_entity.type
_entity.pdbx_description
1 polymer ?
#
loop_
_entity_poly.entity_id
_entity_poly.type
_entity_poly.pdbx_seq_one_letter_code
_entity_poly.pdbx_strand_id
1 'polypeptide(L)'
;MRIWHIALIIGLAGQSAIGGAQARQAAPAPSTRQLTGLSPQDAVSLIAKLEEAQRNLEAGKFESFELLAGSIASYDEAKVSPLDVFLKVPFKSVWSVERVRSDNELWQPYRLAYAPDGLGKRYWEIEVVLGIDGDIQRVSMTNKPPAPF
;
A
#
# COMPACT_ATOMS: atom_id res chain seq x y z
N MET A 1 -6.54 43.80 -69.41
CA MET A 1 -5.67 42.81 -70.06
C MET A 1 -4.88 42.06 -68.99
N ARG A 2 -4.79 40.73 -69.16
CA ARG A 2 -3.93 39.76 -68.47
C ARG A 2 -4.29 39.35 -67.04
N ILE A 3 -5.14 38.32 -67.04
CA ILE A 3 -5.30 37.23 -66.08
C ILE A 3 -3.95 36.52 -65.88
N TRP A 4 -3.60 36.20 -64.62
CA TRP A 4 -2.78 35.04 -64.29
C TRP A 4 -3.40 34.34 -63.07
N HIS A 5 -3.90 33.13 -63.31
CA HIS A 5 -4.27 32.17 -62.28
C HIS A 5 -3.02 31.43 -61.82
N ILE A 6 -2.80 31.32 -60.51
CA ILE A 6 -2.15 30.16 -59.92
C ILE A 6 -2.91 29.80 -58.65
N ALA A 7 -3.63 28.69 -58.73
CA ALA A 7 -4.22 27.99 -57.60
C ALA A 7 -3.11 27.27 -56.83
N LEU A 8 -3.11 27.42 -55.50
CA LEU A 8 -2.33 26.57 -54.61
C LEU A 8 -3.30 25.90 -53.63
N ILE A 9 -3.68 24.67 -53.95
CA ILE A 9 -4.37 23.77 -53.03
C ILE A 9 -3.26 23.03 -52.28
N ILE A 10 -3.01 23.40 -51.02
CA ILE A 10 -2.23 22.58 -50.09
C ILE A 10 -3.23 21.87 -49.18
N GLY A 11 -3.20 20.55 -49.26
CA GLY A 11 -4.19 19.66 -48.68
C GLY A 11 -4.27 19.72 -47.16
N LEU A 12 -5.50 19.59 -46.66
CA LEU A 12 -5.81 19.10 -45.34
C LEU A 12 -5.28 17.66 -45.22
N ALA A 13 -4.07 17.50 -44.67
CA ALA A 13 -3.64 16.25 -44.07
C ALA A 13 -3.92 16.34 -42.56
N GLY A 14 -4.89 15.56 -42.10
CA GLY A 14 -5.28 15.48 -40.71
C GLY A 14 -4.09 15.12 -39.82
N GLN A 15 -3.75 16.04 -38.90
CA GLN A 15 -2.96 15.70 -37.73
C GLN A 15 -3.94 15.38 -36.62
N SER A 16 -4.40 14.13 -36.58
CA SER A 16 -4.87 13.54 -35.34
C SER A 16 -3.72 13.66 -34.35
N ALA A 17 -3.82 14.59 -33.42
CA ALA A 17 -2.93 14.68 -32.28
C ALA A 17 -3.12 13.38 -31.47
N ILE A 18 -2.32 12.37 -31.80
CA ILE A 18 -2.09 11.23 -30.92
C ILE A 18 -1.31 11.82 -29.76
N GLY A 19 -2.06 12.33 -28.77
CA GLY A 19 -1.52 12.58 -27.44
C GLY A 19 -1.08 11.22 -26.91
N GLY A 20 0.16 10.85 -27.20
CA GLY A 20 0.80 9.72 -26.59
C GLY A 20 0.77 9.97 -25.10
N ALA A 21 -0.09 9.25 -24.38
CA ALA A 21 0.06 9.11 -22.95
C ALA A 21 1.46 8.54 -22.73
N GLN A 22 2.42 9.40 -22.42
CA GLN A 22 3.71 8.97 -21.90
C GLN A 22 3.38 8.16 -20.67
N ALA A 23 3.44 6.83 -20.80
CA ALA A 23 3.46 5.94 -19.67
C ALA A 23 4.57 6.46 -18.77
N ARG A 24 4.20 7.05 -17.62
CA ARG A 24 5.19 7.40 -16.59
C ARG A 24 5.93 6.10 -16.33
N GLN A 25 7.24 6.11 -16.62
CA GLN A 25 8.08 4.99 -16.31
C GLN A 25 7.96 4.73 -14.82
N ALA A 26 7.58 3.49 -14.50
CA ALA A 26 7.42 3.05 -13.14
C ALA A 26 8.69 3.38 -12.33
N ALA A 27 8.56 4.09 -11.22
CA ALA A 27 9.69 4.31 -10.32
C ALA A 27 10.25 2.94 -9.91
N PRO A 28 11.59 2.77 -9.88
CA PRO A 28 12.18 1.50 -9.52
C PRO A 28 11.75 1.08 -8.11
N ALA A 29 11.38 -0.19 -7.98
CA ALA A 29 10.97 -0.78 -6.72
C ALA A 29 12.09 -0.60 -5.67
N PRO A 30 11.78 -0.13 -4.43
CA PRO A 30 12.78 0.03 -3.39
C PRO A 30 13.46 -1.30 -3.04
N SER A 31 14.80 -1.26 -2.88
CA SER A 31 15.61 -2.43 -2.52
C SER A 31 15.73 -2.66 -1.00
N THR A 32 15.39 -1.65 -0.20
CA THR A 32 15.40 -1.68 1.26
C THR A 32 14.06 -1.23 1.82
N ARG A 33 13.77 -1.62 3.07
CA ARG A 33 12.56 -1.17 3.78
C ARG A 33 12.54 0.35 3.88
N GLN A 34 11.44 0.95 3.46
CA GLN A 34 11.18 2.37 3.55
C GLN A 34 10.58 2.72 4.92
N LEU A 35 11.13 3.73 5.58
CA LEU A 35 10.66 4.23 6.87
C LEU A 35 10.23 5.69 6.73
N THR A 36 9.00 6.01 7.15
CA THR A 36 8.45 7.37 7.08
C THR A 36 7.95 7.80 8.45
N GLY A 37 8.51 8.88 9.01
CA GLY A 37 8.02 9.46 10.27
C GLY A 37 8.32 8.66 11.54
N LEU A 38 9.20 7.66 11.49
CA LEU A 38 9.63 6.85 12.65
C LEU A 38 11.10 6.46 12.58
N SER A 39 11.70 6.16 13.73
CA SER A 39 13.07 5.67 13.80
C SER A 39 13.15 4.19 13.39
N PRO A 40 14.34 3.69 12.97
CA PRO A 40 14.56 2.26 12.74
C PRO A 40 14.25 1.40 13.98
N GLN A 41 14.57 1.89 15.18
CA GLN A 41 14.31 1.19 16.44
C GLN A 41 12.81 1.06 16.72
N ASP A 42 12.04 2.12 16.47
CA ASP A 42 10.58 2.08 16.60
C ASP A 42 9.96 1.07 15.63
N ALA A 43 10.44 1.03 14.39
CA ALA A 43 9.97 0.07 13.38
C ALA A 43 10.27 -1.38 13.79
N VAL A 44 11.47 -1.65 14.33
CA VAL A 44 11.84 -2.97 14.86
C VAL A 44 10.95 -3.36 16.03
N SER A 45 10.67 -2.42 16.93
CA SER A 45 9.85 -2.66 18.12
C SER A 45 8.39 -2.93 17.76
N LEU A 46 7.84 -2.19 16.81
CA LEU A 46 6.51 -2.42 16.25
C LEU A 46 6.40 -3.80 15.60
N ILE A 47 7.36 -4.17 14.76
CA ILE A 47 7.38 -5.49 14.10
C ILE A 47 7.49 -6.60 15.14
N ALA A 48 8.33 -6.44 16.16
CA ALA A 48 8.47 -7.43 17.23
C ALA A 48 7.16 -7.65 18.00
N LYS A 49 6.40 -6.58 18.30
CA LYS A 49 5.07 -6.67 18.93
C LYS A 49 4.08 -7.45 18.05
N LEU A 50 4.06 -7.20 16.74
CA LEU A 50 3.19 -7.91 15.81
C LEU A 50 3.56 -9.40 15.71
N GLU A 51 4.85 -9.72 15.62
CA GLU A 51 5.33 -11.11 15.62
C GLU A 51 5.03 -11.82 16.95
N GLU A 52 5.06 -11.11 18.07
CA GLU A 52 4.68 -11.67 19.37
C GLU A 52 3.19 -11.98 19.46
N ALA A 53 2.34 -11.04 19.02
CA ALA A 53 0.91 -11.27 18.90
C ALA A 53 0.59 -12.47 17.99
N GLN A 54 1.29 -12.62 16.85
CA GLN A 54 1.16 -13.82 16.01
C GLN A 54 1.48 -15.09 16.79
N ARG A 55 2.65 -15.16 17.46
CA ARG A 55 3.04 -16.34 18.25
C ARG A 55 2.06 -16.68 19.35
N ASN A 56 1.49 -15.66 20.01
CA ASN A 56 0.50 -15.85 21.06
C ASN A 56 -0.81 -16.42 20.50
N LEU A 57 -1.31 -15.88 19.39
CA LEU A 57 -2.50 -16.39 18.70
C LEU A 57 -2.29 -17.82 18.19
N GLU A 58 -1.12 -18.13 17.60
CA GLU A 58 -0.76 -19.49 17.16
C GLU A 58 -0.71 -20.48 18.34
N ALA A 59 -0.28 -20.02 19.51
CA ALA A 59 -0.28 -20.81 20.75
C ALA A 59 -1.67 -20.90 21.41
N GLY A 60 -2.72 -20.34 20.79
CA GLY A 60 -4.08 -20.32 21.33
C GLY A 60 -4.26 -19.40 22.54
N LYS A 61 -3.35 -18.46 22.76
CA LYS A 61 -3.48 -17.45 23.80
C LYS A 61 -4.46 -16.36 23.36
N PHE A 62 -5.09 -15.74 24.35
CA PHE A 62 -5.97 -14.61 24.13
C PHE A 62 -5.17 -13.33 23.84
N GLU A 63 -5.61 -12.60 22.82
CA GLU A 63 -5.16 -11.24 22.48
C GLU A 63 -6.40 -10.34 22.43
N SER A 64 -6.33 -9.16 23.04
CA SER A 64 -7.50 -8.28 23.24
C SER A 64 -7.74 -7.26 22.13
N PHE A 65 -6.88 -7.21 21.12
CA PHE A 65 -6.97 -6.20 20.06
C PHE A 65 -8.00 -6.55 18.99
N GLU A 66 -8.55 -5.53 18.34
CA GLU A 66 -9.44 -5.72 17.19
C GLU A 66 -8.65 -6.17 15.96
N LEU A 67 -9.11 -7.23 15.30
CA LEU A 67 -8.52 -7.71 14.06
C LEU A 67 -9.53 -7.64 12.92
N LEU A 68 -9.22 -6.80 11.92
CA LEU A 68 -10.06 -6.54 10.77
C LEU A 68 -9.33 -6.88 9.48
N ALA A 69 -10.06 -7.42 8.49
CA ALA A 69 -9.53 -7.63 7.15
C ALA A 69 -10.59 -7.33 6.09
N GLY A 70 -10.13 -6.86 4.93
CA GLY A 70 -11.00 -6.61 3.79
C GLY A 70 -10.23 -6.39 2.50
N SER A 71 -10.98 -6.19 1.42
CA SER A 71 -10.45 -5.90 0.10
C SER A 71 -11.52 -5.25 -0.79
N ILE A 72 -11.17 -4.97 -2.04
CA ILE A 72 -12.13 -4.69 -3.09
C ILE A 72 -13.05 -5.90 -3.23
N ALA A 73 -14.37 -5.66 -3.30
CA ALA A 73 -15.40 -6.70 -3.27
C ALA A 73 -15.24 -7.81 -4.34
N SER A 74 -14.59 -7.49 -5.47
CA SER A 74 -14.32 -8.45 -6.55
C SER A 74 -13.11 -9.36 -6.32
N TYR A 75 -12.33 -9.16 -5.26
CA TYR A 75 -11.15 -9.95 -4.96
C TYR A 75 -11.50 -11.12 -4.04
N ASP A 76 -10.79 -12.24 -4.17
CA ASP A 76 -11.02 -13.41 -3.29
C ASP A 76 -10.70 -13.07 -1.83
N GLU A 77 -9.76 -12.13 -1.62
CA GLU A 77 -9.41 -11.53 -0.34
C GLU A 77 -10.55 -10.72 0.32
N ALA A 78 -11.70 -10.53 -0.34
CA ALA A 78 -12.89 -9.99 0.31
C ALA A 78 -13.57 -11.02 1.24
N LYS A 79 -13.21 -12.31 1.16
CA LYS A 79 -13.85 -13.41 1.89
C LYS A 79 -12.95 -14.07 2.94
N VAL A 80 -11.71 -13.61 3.09
CA VAL A 80 -10.73 -14.23 3.98
C VAL A 80 -10.95 -13.80 5.44
N SER A 81 -10.69 -14.72 6.37
CA SER A 81 -10.72 -14.42 7.80
C SER A 81 -9.60 -13.43 8.16
N PRO A 82 -9.88 -12.40 8.97
CA PRO A 82 -8.84 -11.52 9.49
C PRO A 82 -7.73 -12.28 10.23
N LEU A 83 -8.08 -13.28 11.03
CA LEU A 83 -7.10 -14.10 11.74
C LEU A 83 -6.15 -14.82 10.77
N ASP A 84 -6.69 -15.45 9.73
CA ASP A 84 -5.89 -16.20 8.76
C ASP A 84 -4.92 -15.30 7.99
N VAL A 85 -5.35 -14.08 7.65
CA VAL A 85 -4.47 -13.11 6.98
C VAL A 85 -3.39 -12.66 7.93
N PHE A 86 -3.74 -12.28 9.15
CA PHE A 86 -2.77 -11.79 10.15
C PHE A 86 -1.67 -12.79 10.40
N LEU A 87 -2.00 -14.07 10.61
CA LEU A 87 -1.03 -15.12 10.86
C LEU A 87 -0.12 -15.41 9.65
N LYS A 88 -0.59 -15.16 8.43
CA LYS A 88 0.18 -15.39 7.20
C LYS A 88 1.13 -14.26 6.83
N VAL A 89 0.99 -13.07 7.40
CA VAL A 89 1.88 -11.94 7.08
C VAL A 89 3.26 -12.17 7.69
N PRO A 90 4.33 -12.28 6.88
CA PRO A 90 5.69 -12.28 7.41
C PRO A 90 6.11 -10.83 7.67
N PHE A 91 5.89 -10.33 8.90
CA PHE A 91 6.13 -8.91 9.21
C PHE A 91 7.57 -8.43 8.99
N LYS A 92 8.56 -9.35 9.00
CA LYS A 92 9.94 -9.04 8.58
C LYS A 92 10.08 -8.65 7.11
N SER A 93 9.17 -9.09 6.25
CA SER A 93 9.17 -8.82 4.81
C SER A 93 8.31 -7.62 4.43
N VAL A 94 7.79 -6.84 5.39
CA VAL A 94 7.15 -5.56 5.07
C VAL A 94 8.18 -4.61 4.47
N TRP A 95 7.81 -4.00 3.34
CA TRP A 95 8.70 -3.15 2.55
C TRP A 95 8.55 -1.66 2.92
N SER A 96 7.43 -1.27 3.54
CA SER A 96 7.22 0.08 4.05
C SER A 96 6.66 0.04 5.45
N VAL A 97 7.12 0.97 6.30
CA VAL A 97 6.55 1.28 7.61
C VAL A 97 6.47 2.81 7.74
N GLU A 98 5.29 3.30 8.05
CA GLU A 98 4.99 4.72 8.20
C GLU A 98 4.34 4.96 9.57
N ARG A 99 4.78 5.98 10.30
CA ARG A 99 3.98 6.55 11.39
C ARG A 99 3.08 7.62 10.78
N VAL A 100 1.78 7.36 10.78
CA VAL A 100 0.79 8.29 10.23
C VAL A 100 0.57 9.41 11.23
N ARG A 101 0.62 10.68 10.78
CA ARG A 101 0.31 11.81 11.65
C ARG A 101 -1.14 11.72 12.09
N SER A 102 -1.37 11.82 13.39
CA SER A 102 -2.69 11.85 14.01
C SER A 102 -2.73 13.07 14.93
N ASP A 103 -3.79 13.86 14.83
CA ASP A 103 -4.06 14.96 15.77
C ASP A 103 -4.52 14.43 17.14
N ASN A 104 -4.82 13.13 17.22
CA ASN A 104 -5.16 12.43 18.45
C ASN A 104 -3.95 11.65 18.96
N GLU A 105 -3.23 12.19 19.94
CA GLU A 105 -2.05 11.55 20.53
C GLU A 105 -2.35 10.22 21.23
N LEU A 106 -3.61 9.98 21.63
CA LEU A 106 -4.01 8.73 22.27
C LEU A 106 -3.94 7.54 21.32
N TRP A 107 -4.06 7.79 20.01
CA TRP A 107 -4.06 6.78 18.97
C TRP A 107 -2.82 7.01 18.10
N GLN A 108 -1.91 6.04 18.12
CA GLN A 108 -0.69 6.10 17.33
C GLN A 108 -0.82 5.16 16.14
N PRO A 109 -1.36 5.62 14.99
CA PRO A 109 -1.50 4.80 13.81
C PRO A 109 -0.17 4.63 13.08
N TYR A 110 0.13 3.38 12.73
CA TYR A 110 1.18 3.00 11.83
C TYR A 110 0.58 2.35 10.59
N ARG A 111 1.21 2.56 9.45
CA ARG A 111 0.86 1.88 8.20
C ARG A 111 2.04 1.06 7.73
N LEU A 112 1.83 -0.23 7.53
CA LEU A 112 2.79 -1.15 6.96
C LEU A 112 2.29 -1.60 5.59
N ALA A 113 3.23 -1.91 4.69
CA ALA A 113 2.90 -2.48 3.40
C ALA A 113 3.64 -3.80 3.17
N TYR A 114 2.88 -4.83 2.81
CA TYR A 114 3.40 -6.16 2.49
C TYR A 114 2.91 -6.60 1.11
N ALA A 115 3.84 -6.91 0.20
CA ALA A 115 3.53 -7.34 -1.16
C ALA A 115 3.91 -8.82 -1.33
N PRO A 116 2.97 -9.77 -1.16
CA PRO A 116 3.27 -11.20 -1.19
C PRO A 116 3.84 -11.66 -2.55
N ASP A 117 3.31 -11.09 -3.64
CA ASP A 117 3.71 -11.42 -5.02
C ASP A 117 4.76 -10.44 -5.57
N GLY A 118 5.39 -9.66 -4.71
CA GLY A 118 6.37 -8.65 -5.07
C GLY A 118 5.77 -7.28 -5.41
N LEU A 119 6.66 -6.29 -5.48
CA LEU A 119 6.32 -4.90 -5.72
C LEU A 119 5.73 -4.73 -7.13
N GLY A 120 4.60 -4.02 -7.23
CA GLY A 120 3.88 -3.74 -8.48
C GLY A 120 2.74 -4.70 -8.72
N LYS A 121 2.51 -5.61 -7.76
CA LYS A 121 1.32 -6.45 -7.63
C LYS A 121 0.42 -5.92 -6.51
N ARG A 122 -0.69 -6.61 -6.30
CA ARG A 122 -1.56 -6.35 -5.14
C ARG A 122 -0.75 -6.49 -3.85
N TYR A 123 -1.12 -5.71 -2.85
CA TYR A 123 -0.41 -5.69 -1.59
C TYR A 123 -1.39 -5.54 -0.43
N TRP A 124 -0.99 -5.99 0.73
CA TRP A 124 -1.67 -5.74 1.99
C TRP A 124 -1.17 -4.41 2.56
N GLU A 125 -2.08 -3.44 2.66
CA GLU A 125 -1.93 -2.30 3.55
C GLU A 125 -2.40 -2.71 4.94
N ILE A 126 -1.54 -2.54 5.94
CA ILE A 126 -1.78 -2.97 7.30
C ILE A 126 -1.72 -1.75 8.19
N GLU A 127 -2.86 -1.32 8.72
CA GLU A 127 -2.95 -0.28 9.73
C GLU A 127 -2.86 -0.89 11.12
N VAL A 128 -1.94 -0.40 11.94
CA VAL A 128 -1.76 -0.82 13.33
C VAL A 128 -1.94 0.39 14.22
N VAL A 129 -2.93 0.33 15.11
CA VAL A 129 -3.14 1.38 16.12
C VAL A 129 -2.60 0.89 17.44
N LEU A 130 -1.65 1.65 17.99
CA LEU A 130 -1.20 1.48 19.36
C LEU A 130 -1.95 2.44 20.30
N GLY A 131 -2.25 1.94 21.49
CA GLY A 131 -2.75 2.74 22.61
C GLY A 131 -1.64 3.56 23.27
N ILE A 132 -2.01 4.35 24.29
CA ILE A 132 -1.07 5.16 25.07
C ILE A 132 -0.06 4.34 25.87
N ASP A 133 -0.44 3.11 26.24
CA ASP A 133 0.41 2.08 26.85
C ASP A 133 1.39 1.44 25.87
N GLY A 134 1.24 1.70 24.57
CA GLY A 134 2.02 1.09 23.50
C GLY A 134 1.56 -0.33 23.16
N ASP A 135 0.40 -0.78 23.66
CA ASP A 135 -0.19 -2.05 23.30
C ASP A 135 -1.00 -1.94 22.01
N ILE A 136 -1.12 -3.06 21.31
CA ILE A 136 -1.91 -3.13 20.08
C ILE A 136 -3.37 -2.99 20.48
N GLN A 137 -4.06 -2.00 19.90
CA GLN A 137 -5.50 -1.82 20.08
C GLN A 137 -6.26 -2.34 18.86
N ARG A 138 -5.69 -2.17 17.66
CA ARG A 138 -6.32 -2.61 16.41
C ARG A 138 -5.29 -2.92 15.34
N VAL A 139 -5.55 -3.96 14.57
CA VAL A 139 -4.87 -4.27 13.31
C VAL A 139 -5.92 -4.39 12.21
N SER A 140 -5.82 -3.56 11.18
CA SER A 140 -6.70 -3.57 10.02
C SER A 140 -5.90 -3.87 8.76
N MET A 141 -6.27 -4.92 8.02
CA MET A 141 -5.54 -5.36 6.83
C MET A 141 -6.42 -5.22 5.60
N THR A 142 -6.00 -4.41 4.64
CA THR A 142 -6.74 -4.22 3.39
C THR A 142 -5.89 -4.64 2.21
N ASN A 143 -6.37 -5.60 1.41
CA ASN A 143 -5.71 -5.95 0.16
C ASN A 143 -6.08 -4.90 -0.90
N LYS A 144 -5.06 -4.19 -1.37
CA LYS A 144 -5.14 -3.05 -2.27
C LYS A 144 -4.70 -3.44 -3.68
N PRO A 145 -5.22 -2.73 -4.71
CA PRO A 145 -4.69 -2.87 -6.06
C PRO A 145 -3.20 -2.48 -6.11
N PRO A 146 -2.46 -2.88 -7.15
CA PRO A 146 -1.08 -2.43 -7.33
C PRO A 146 -0.96 -0.92 -7.20
N ALA A 147 0.02 -0.46 -6.41
CA ALA A 147 0.33 0.95 -6.34
C ALA A 147 0.85 1.42 -7.72
N PRO A 148 0.41 2.59 -8.22
CA PRO A 148 0.88 3.14 -9.48
C PRO A 148 2.25 3.77 -9.26
N PHE A 149 3.29 2.98 -9.11
CA PHE A 149 4.66 3.49 -9.11
C PHE A 149 5.27 3.37 -10.48
#